data_AF-A0A654FXH2-F1
#
_entry.id   AF-A0A654FXH2-F1
#
_cell.length_a   1.000
_cell.length_b   1.000
_cell.length_c   1.000
_cell.angle_alpha   90.00
_cell.angle_beta   90.00
_cell.angle_gamma   90.00
#
_symmetry.space_group_name_H-M   'P 1'
#
loop_
_entity.id
_entity.type
_entity.pdbx_description
1 polymer ?
#
loop_
_entity_poly.entity_id
_entity_poly.type
_entity_poly.pdbx_seq_one_letter_code
_entity_poly.pdbx_strand_id
1 'polypeptide(L)'
;MALSTVFRRASSTVANLAFRAGRSPVSFRSGAVSVERLIRGSHQIRRGSVSSFSVSSFSTESAISKTTADENLVSVIESEIECAVAEEAPHDTDFLEDKPEGFPFEIIDNSGERTVLLTRKFEDETIQVEVDSVASYDDEDEEEEAEPNNEEDDEDQESSGKVRVPMVVSVQKGDGVCLEFGVSAYPDEIVIDSLSIKQPQGSDNDLAYEGPDFDDLDENLQKAFHRYLEIRGIKPSFTTFLADYVANKDSREYLQWLKDLKSFVEK
;
A
#
# COMPACT_ATOMS: atom_id res chain seq x y z
N MET A 1 -2.00 -29.13 17.01
CA MET A 1 -2.98 -28.11 16.59
C MET A 1 -2.17 -26.96 16.04
N ALA A 2 -1.98 -26.92 14.71
CA ALA A 2 -1.25 -25.85 14.03
C ALA A 2 -2.29 -25.05 13.25
N LEU A 3 -2.39 -23.76 13.53
CA LEU A 3 -3.25 -22.83 12.79
C LEU A 3 -2.33 -21.99 11.91
N SER A 4 -2.36 -22.29 10.62
CA SER A 4 -1.74 -21.48 9.57
C SER A 4 -2.63 -20.28 9.28
N THR A 5 -2.17 -19.07 9.54
CA THR A 5 -2.81 -17.82 9.14
C THR A 5 -2.46 -17.51 7.68
N VAL A 6 -3.48 -17.39 6.83
CA VAL A 6 -3.35 -16.93 5.44
C VAL A 6 -4.04 -15.58 5.36
N PHE A 7 -3.27 -14.50 5.22
CA PHE A 7 -3.81 -13.18 4.93
C PHE A 7 -4.34 -13.14 3.50
N ARG A 8 -5.64 -12.84 3.34
CA ARG A 8 -6.24 -12.55 2.03
C ARG A 8 -6.29 -11.04 1.83
N ARG A 9 -5.47 -10.57 0.89
CA ARG A 9 -5.49 -9.23 0.31
C ARG A 9 -6.86 -8.93 -0.30
N ALA A 10 -7.54 -7.89 0.17
CA ALA A 10 -8.71 -7.33 -0.49
C ALA A 10 -8.25 -6.31 -1.53
N SER A 11 -8.58 -6.56 -2.80
CA SER A 11 -8.34 -5.65 -3.91
C SER A 11 -9.48 -4.64 -3.98
N SER A 12 -9.18 -3.36 -3.75
CA SER A 12 -10.11 -2.26 -4.03
C SER A 12 -9.60 -1.47 -5.24
N THR A 13 -10.53 -1.20 -6.15
CA THR A 13 -10.29 -0.65 -7.49
C THR A 13 -10.03 0.85 -7.41
N VAL A 14 -8.86 1.29 -7.89
CA VAL A 14 -8.58 2.70 -8.21
C VAL A 14 -8.23 2.80 -9.70
N ALA A 15 -8.66 3.89 -10.32
CA ALA A 15 -8.68 4.11 -11.76
C ALA A 15 -7.32 3.87 -12.46
N ASN A 16 -7.35 3.12 -13.55
CA ASN A 16 -6.18 2.88 -14.41
C ASN A 16 -5.73 4.18 -15.10
N LEU A 17 -4.54 4.68 -14.73
CA LEU A 17 -3.72 5.53 -15.59
C LEU A 17 -3.05 4.65 -16.65
N ALA A 18 -3.48 4.77 -17.90
CA ALA A 18 -3.00 3.96 -19.01
C ALA A 18 -1.66 4.50 -19.55
N PHE A 19 -0.55 3.89 -19.16
CA PHE A 19 0.71 4.00 -19.92
C PHE A 19 0.61 3.17 -21.21
N ARG A 20 0.51 3.85 -22.36
CA ARG A 20 0.66 3.23 -23.68
C ARG A 20 2.15 3.09 -24.02
N ALA A 21 2.72 1.92 -23.72
CA ALA A 21 3.97 1.50 -24.33
C ALA A 21 3.70 0.99 -25.76
N GLY A 22 4.07 1.79 -26.76
CA GLY A 22 4.02 1.38 -28.17
C GLY A 22 5.16 0.44 -28.52
N ARG A 23 4.86 -0.84 -28.72
CA ARG A 23 5.77 -1.78 -29.41
C ARG A 23 5.06 -2.44 -30.59
N SER A 24 5.63 -2.21 -31.77
CA SER A 24 5.22 -2.74 -33.07
C SER A 24 5.44 -4.26 -33.15
N PRO A 25 4.47 -5.07 -33.63
CA PRO A 25 4.73 -6.46 -33.95
C PRO A 25 5.23 -6.61 -35.39
N VAL A 26 6.41 -7.21 -35.54
CA VAL A 26 6.93 -7.70 -36.83
C VAL A 26 6.25 -9.04 -37.13
N SER A 27 5.65 -9.12 -38.33
CA SER A 27 4.92 -10.26 -38.88
C SER A 27 5.87 -11.39 -39.32
N PHE A 28 5.54 -12.63 -38.94
CA PHE A 28 5.93 -13.81 -39.74
C PHE A 28 4.72 -14.70 -40.02
N ARG A 29 4.55 -14.99 -41.32
CA ARG A 29 3.53 -15.85 -41.93
C ARG A 29 4.06 -17.29 -42.03
N SER A 30 3.19 -18.27 -41.74
CA SER A 30 3.05 -19.58 -42.40
C SER A 30 2.13 -20.44 -41.53
N GLY A 31 1.17 -21.22 -42.00
CA GLY A 31 0.72 -21.63 -43.33
C GLY A 31 -0.27 -22.77 -43.06
N ALA A 32 -1.50 -22.63 -43.53
CA ALA A 32 -2.56 -23.62 -43.31
C ALA A 32 -2.37 -24.84 -44.22
N VAL A 33 -2.61 -26.04 -43.68
CA VAL A 33 -2.98 -27.20 -44.51
C VAL A 33 -4.09 -27.97 -43.80
N SER A 34 -5.29 -27.89 -44.36
CA SER A 34 -6.41 -28.78 -44.08
C SER A 34 -6.26 -30.05 -44.91
N VAL A 35 -6.54 -31.22 -44.32
CA VAL A 35 -6.85 -32.42 -45.08
C VAL A 35 -8.07 -33.10 -44.46
N GLU A 36 -9.18 -33.02 -45.17
CA GLU A 36 -10.36 -33.87 -44.98
C GLU A 36 -10.04 -35.33 -45.37
N ARG A 37 -10.68 -36.29 -44.70
CA ARG A 37 -11.05 -37.53 -45.38
C ARG A 37 -12.31 -38.19 -44.81
N LEU A 38 -13.18 -38.54 -45.74
CA LEU A 38 -14.51 -39.13 -45.60
C LEU A 38 -14.55 -40.60 -45.14
N ILE A 39 -15.49 -40.87 -44.24
CA ILE A 39 -16.57 -41.89 -44.19
C ILE A 39 -16.33 -43.31 -44.77
N ARG A 40 -16.53 -44.32 -43.90
CA ARG A 40 -17.29 -45.59 -44.11
C ARG A 40 -17.31 -46.35 -42.77
N GLY A 41 -18.36 -46.96 -42.22
CA GLY A 41 -19.75 -47.20 -42.59
C GLY A 41 -20.30 -48.31 -41.66
N SER A 42 -21.60 -48.26 -41.37
CA SER A 42 -22.50 -49.33 -40.87
C SER A 42 -22.28 -49.97 -39.48
N HIS A 43 -23.28 -49.87 -38.58
CA HIS A 43 -24.23 -50.95 -38.23
C HIS A 43 -25.30 -50.52 -37.18
N GLN A 44 -26.55 -50.47 -37.65
CA GLN A 44 -27.82 -51.01 -37.08
C GLN A 44 -28.23 -50.82 -35.59
N ILE A 45 -29.34 -50.07 -35.41
CA ILE A 45 -30.61 -50.33 -34.69
C ILE A 45 -30.59 -50.86 -33.23
N ARG A 46 -31.20 -50.09 -32.29
CA ARG A 46 -32.45 -50.49 -31.57
C ARG A 46 -33.08 -49.36 -30.73
N ARG A 47 -34.40 -49.26 -30.85
CA ARG A 47 -35.34 -48.45 -30.05
C ARG A 47 -35.47 -49.00 -28.62
N GLY A 48 -35.62 -48.11 -27.64
CA GLY A 48 -36.08 -48.40 -26.29
C GLY A 48 -36.61 -47.12 -25.62
N SER A 49 -37.78 -47.21 -24.98
CA SER A 49 -38.64 -46.11 -24.55
C SER A 49 -38.39 -45.68 -23.11
N VAL A 50 -38.64 -44.39 -22.84
CA VAL A 50 -38.98 -43.66 -21.61
C VAL A 50 -38.66 -44.24 -20.22
N SER A 51 -38.02 -43.42 -19.39
CA SER A 51 -38.42 -43.19 -17.99
C SER A 51 -37.78 -41.88 -17.50
N SER A 52 -38.58 -40.82 -17.47
CA SER A 52 -38.22 -39.56 -16.80
C SER A 52 -38.44 -39.76 -15.30
N PHE A 53 -37.36 -39.93 -14.55
CA PHE A 53 -37.41 -39.77 -13.10
C PHE A 53 -37.32 -38.28 -12.80
N SER A 54 -38.44 -37.71 -12.35
CA SER A 54 -38.44 -36.37 -11.75
C SER A 54 -37.75 -36.49 -10.40
N VAL A 55 -36.48 -36.06 -10.34
CA VAL A 55 -35.87 -35.71 -9.06
C VAL A 55 -36.55 -34.43 -8.61
N SER A 56 -37.36 -34.50 -7.56
CA SER A 56 -37.80 -33.31 -6.87
C SER A 56 -36.57 -32.70 -6.22
N SER A 57 -35.97 -31.72 -6.89
CA SER A 57 -35.06 -30.79 -6.24
C SER A 57 -35.91 -30.01 -5.23
N PHE A 58 -35.97 -30.50 -4.00
CA PHE A 58 -36.32 -29.66 -2.87
C PHE A 58 -35.10 -28.77 -2.62
N SER A 59 -34.96 -27.73 -3.44
CA SER A 59 -34.10 -26.60 -3.12
C SER A 59 -34.79 -25.83 -2.01
N THR A 60 -34.56 -26.22 -0.77
CA THR A 60 -34.60 -25.26 0.34
C THR A 60 -33.42 -24.31 0.14
N GLU A 61 -33.54 -23.40 -0.82
CA GLU A 61 -32.93 -22.08 -0.68
C GLU A 61 -33.67 -21.46 0.51
N SER A 62 -33.11 -21.63 1.71
CA SER A 62 -33.47 -20.78 2.82
C SER A 62 -33.30 -19.36 2.30
N ALA A 63 -34.41 -18.64 2.12
CA ALA A 63 -34.37 -17.25 1.72
C ALA A 63 -33.60 -16.52 2.82
N ILE A 64 -32.29 -16.34 2.61
CA ILE A 64 -31.45 -15.49 3.45
C ILE A 64 -32.07 -14.11 3.28
N SER A 65 -32.91 -13.75 4.23
CA SER A 65 -33.45 -12.41 4.32
C SER A 65 -32.29 -11.45 4.46
N LYS A 66 -32.40 -10.27 3.85
CA LYS A 66 -31.40 -9.20 4.02
C LYS A 66 -31.03 -9.02 5.50
N THR A 67 -32.02 -9.07 6.39
CA THR A 67 -31.86 -8.99 7.85
C THR A 67 -30.94 -10.08 8.42
N THR A 68 -31.04 -11.33 7.96
CA THR A 68 -30.14 -12.41 8.43
C THR A 68 -28.71 -12.28 7.93
N ALA A 69 -28.49 -11.64 6.78
CA ALA A 69 -27.15 -11.37 6.27
C ALA A 69 -26.50 -10.19 7.02
N ASP A 70 -27.28 -9.13 7.27
CA ASP A 70 -26.85 -7.95 8.02
C ASP A 70 -26.51 -8.32 9.48
N GLU A 71 -27.34 -9.12 10.15
CA GLU A 71 -27.08 -9.64 11.51
C GLU A 71 -25.78 -10.46 11.60
N ASN A 72 -25.52 -11.31 10.59
CA ASN A 72 -24.29 -12.10 10.54
C ASN A 72 -23.07 -11.18 10.37
N LEU A 73 -23.15 -10.23 9.44
CA LEU A 73 -22.07 -9.27 9.21
C LEU A 73 -21.78 -8.43 10.46
N VAL A 74 -22.81 -7.95 11.18
CA VAL A 74 -22.64 -7.23 12.44
C VAL A 74 -21.92 -8.11 13.47
N SER A 75 -22.32 -9.36 13.64
CA SER A 75 -21.65 -10.28 14.57
C SER A 75 -20.17 -10.52 14.24
N VAL A 76 -19.83 -10.60 12.95
CA VAL A 76 -18.43 -10.71 12.51
C VAL A 76 -17.66 -9.43 12.82
N ILE A 77 -18.23 -8.26 12.49
CA ILE A 77 -17.59 -6.96 12.78
C ILE A 77 -17.40 -6.76 14.30
N GLU A 78 -18.36 -7.17 15.13
CA GLU A 78 -18.23 -7.11 16.58
C GLU A 78 -17.06 -7.96 17.10
N SER A 79 -16.88 -9.17 16.55
CA SER A 79 -15.74 -10.02 16.87
C SER A 79 -14.42 -9.37 16.47
N GLU A 80 -14.35 -8.73 15.29
CA GLU A 80 -13.14 -8.02 14.84
C GLU A 80 -12.84 -6.79 15.72
N ILE A 81 -13.87 -6.05 16.16
CA ILE A 81 -13.71 -4.95 17.12
C ILE A 81 -13.15 -5.46 18.45
N GLU A 82 -13.68 -6.58 18.96
CA GLU A 82 -13.18 -7.18 20.21
C GLU A 82 -11.71 -7.60 20.09
N CYS A 83 -11.32 -8.21 18.97
CA CYS A 83 -9.93 -8.54 18.67
C CYS A 83 -9.05 -7.28 18.62
N ALA A 84 -9.42 -6.28 17.83
CA ALA A 84 -8.64 -5.04 17.67
C ALA A 84 -8.46 -4.30 19.01
N VAL A 85 -9.50 -4.23 19.83
CA VAL A 85 -9.41 -3.63 21.18
C VAL A 85 -8.46 -4.40 22.07
N ALA A 86 -8.46 -5.74 22.03
CA ALA A 86 -7.57 -6.56 22.83
C ALA A 86 -6.09 -6.39 22.43
N GLU A 87 -5.83 -6.15 21.14
CA GLU A 87 -4.50 -5.90 20.60
C GLU A 87 -3.97 -4.50 20.95
N GLU A 88 -4.82 -3.47 20.94
CA GLU A 88 -4.45 -2.10 21.34
C GLU A 88 -4.32 -1.89 22.85
N ALA A 89 -4.97 -2.72 23.67
CA ALA A 89 -5.20 -2.44 25.09
C ALA A 89 -4.00 -2.50 26.08
N PRO A 90 -2.77 -2.99 25.79
CA PRO A 90 -1.71 -2.96 26.80
C PRO A 90 -0.57 -1.94 26.60
N HIS A 91 -0.48 -1.19 25.50
CA HIS A 91 0.61 -0.23 25.33
C HIS A 91 0.12 1.12 24.80
N ASP A 92 0.53 2.19 25.50
CA ASP A 92 1.04 3.38 24.82
C ASP A 92 0.08 4.46 24.33
N THR A 93 -0.91 4.84 25.15
CA THR A 93 -1.37 6.24 25.10
C THR A 93 -0.27 7.23 25.55
N ASP A 94 0.66 6.80 26.42
CA ASP A 94 1.76 7.65 26.93
C ASP A 94 2.97 7.73 25.98
N PHE A 95 3.22 6.73 25.13
CA PHE A 95 4.42 6.64 24.29
C PHE A 95 4.43 7.67 23.14
N LEU A 96 3.26 8.17 22.77
CA LEU A 96 3.09 9.20 21.74
C LEU A 96 3.29 10.63 22.28
N GLU A 97 3.28 10.82 23.60
CA GLU A 97 3.54 12.13 24.21
C GLU A 97 5.05 12.42 24.29
N ASP A 98 5.88 11.37 24.44
CA ASP A 98 7.33 11.49 24.58
C ASP A 98 8.03 11.57 23.23
N LYS A 99 7.96 12.76 22.61
CA LYS A 99 8.76 13.09 21.43
C LYS A 99 10.25 12.88 21.71
N PRO A 100 11.03 12.29 20.78
CA PRO A 100 12.47 12.12 20.98
C PRO A 100 13.17 13.47 21.15
N GLU A 101 14.26 13.48 21.91
CA GLU A 101 15.01 14.70 22.18
C GLU A 101 15.45 15.39 20.88
N GLY A 102 15.13 16.68 20.74
CA GLY A 102 15.48 17.45 19.55
C GLY A 102 14.55 17.26 18.34
N PHE A 103 13.44 16.50 18.47
CA PHE A 103 12.43 16.40 17.44
C PHE A 103 11.79 17.78 17.16
N PRO A 104 11.92 18.34 15.95
CA PRO A 104 11.66 19.76 15.75
C PRO A 104 10.26 20.08 15.22
N PHE A 105 9.40 19.06 15.06
CA PHE A 105 8.07 19.22 14.45
C PHE A 105 6.93 19.19 15.47
N GLU A 106 5.91 20.00 15.18
CA GLU A 106 4.57 19.83 15.72
C GLU A 106 3.85 18.74 14.94
N ILE A 107 3.15 17.85 15.64
CA ILE A 107 2.45 16.72 15.04
C ILE A 107 0.96 17.07 15.03
N ILE A 108 0.36 17.06 13.84
CA ILE A 108 -1.07 17.28 13.62
C ILE A 108 -1.65 15.94 13.18
N ASP A 109 -2.36 15.29 14.09
CA ASP A 109 -3.02 14.01 13.91
C ASP A 109 -4.54 14.19 13.95
N ASN A 110 -5.18 14.15 12.79
CA ASN A 110 -6.64 14.26 12.66
C ASN A 110 -7.25 12.86 12.52
N SER A 111 -8.28 12.58 13.32
CA SER A 111 -9.03 11.32 13.22
C SER A 111 -9.78 11.24 11.89
N GLY A 112 -9.74 10.06 11.25
CA GLY A 112 -10.34 9.79 9.95
C GLY A 112 -9.45 10.15 8.75
N GLU A 113 -8.30 10.79 8.98
CA GLU A 113 -7.26 10.97 7.97
C GLU A 113 -6.24 9.83 8.08
N ARG A 114 -5.77 9.32 6.94
CA ARG A 114 -4.76 8.26 6.93
C ARG A 114 -3.36 8.77 7.32
N THR A 115 -3.05 9.99 6.89
CA THR A 115 -1.71 10.55 7.02
C THR A 115 -1.55 11.37 8.29
N VAL A 116 -0.29 11.56 8.71
CA VAL A 116 0.09 12.44 9.82
C VAL A 116 0.82 13.65 9.24
N LEU A 117 0.40 14.85 9.64
CA LEU A 117 1.03 16.08 9.18
C LEU A 117 2.00 16.60 10.25
N LEU A 118 3.28 16.66 9.91
CA LEU A 118 4.30 17.31 10.73
C LEU A 118 4.51 18.73 10.22
N THR A 119 4.55 19.71 11.12
CA THR A 119 4.77 21.12 10.73
C THR A 119 5.88 21.76 11.54
N ARG A 120 6.66 22.62 10.87
CA ARG A 120 7.74 23.38 11.50
C ARG A 120 7.93 24.71 10.78
N LYS A 121 8.17 25.77 11.55
CA LYS A 121 8.73 27.03 11.03
C LYS A 121 10.24 27.02 11.16
N PHE A 122 10.93 27.34 10.07
CA PHE A 122 12.39 27.42 10.03
C PHE A 122 12.79 28.70 9.28
N GLU A 123 13.24 29.70 10.02
CA GLU A 123 13.53 31.04 9.47
C GLU A 123 12.32 31.64 8.73
N ASP A 124 12.44 31.93 7.43
CA ASP A 124 11.39 32.44 6.54
C ASP A 124 10.62 31.31 5.81
N GLU A 125 10.85 30.06 6.20
CA GLU A 125 10.31 28.86 5.56
C GLU A 125 9.26 28.18 6.46
N THR A 126 8.23 27.62 5.81
CA THR A 126 7.30 26.68 6.43
C THR A 126 7.56 25.29 5.87
N ILE A 127 7.91 24.37 6.75
CA ILE A 127 8.15 22.96 6.42
C ILE A 127 6.92 22.18 6.83
N GLN A 128 6.38 21.40 5.89
CA GLN A 128 5.32 20.44 6.11
C GLN A 128 5.83 19.07 5.68
N VAL A 129 5.57 18.05 6.49
CA VAL A 129 5.90 16.66 6.16
C VAL A 129 4.62 15.86 6.31
N GLU A 130 4.15 15.29 5.21
CA GLU A 130 3.05 14.34 5.24
C GLU A 130 3.64 12.93 5.32
N VAL A 131 3.33 12.21 6.38
CA VAL A 131 3.81 10.84 6.62
C VAL A 131 2.65 9.89 6.42
N ASP A 132 2.84 8.86 5.58
CA ASP A 132 1.82 7.85 5.30
C ASP A 132 2.01 6.60 6.18
N SER A 133 0.91 5.92 6.51
CA SER A 133 0.89 4.73 7.36
C SER A 133 1.41 3.46 6.67
N VAL A 134 1.74 3.54 5.38
CA VAL A 134 2.36 2.45 4.62
C VAL A 134 3.84 2.36 5.00
N ALA A 135 4.13 2.08 6.26
CA ALA A 135 5.44 1.58 6.65
C ALA A 135 5.55 0.15 6.08
N SER A 136 6.00 0.04 4.82
CA SER A 136 6.37 -1.24 4.26
C SER A 136 7.70 -1.65 4.88
N TYR A 137 7.78 -2.85 5.45
CA TYR A 137 9.08 -3.50 5.53
C TYR A 137 9.57 -3.65 4.10
N ASP A 138 10.76 -3.14 3.79
CA ASP A 138 11.40 -3.43 2.50
C ASP A 138 11.79 -4.91 2.53
N ASP A 139 10.93 -5.74 1.93
CA ASP A 139 11.30 -7.09 1.51
C ASP A 139 12.14 -6.92 0.23
N GLU A 140 13.38 -6.46 0.36
CA GLU A 140 14.37 -6.45 -0.73
C GLU A 140 14.79 -7.90 -1.06
N ASP A 141 13.87 -8.72 -1.54
CA ASP A 141 14.10 -10.09 -2.06
C ASP A 141 13.28 -10.32 -3.34
N GLU A 142 13.35 -9.42 -4.34
CA GLU A 142 12.84 -9.72 -5.70
C GLU A 142 13.84 -9.41 -6.83
N GLU A 143 15.17 -9.36 -6.56
CA GLU A 143 16.19 -9.40 -7.64
C GLU A 143 17.47 -10.17 -7.23
N GLU A 144 17.38 -11.48 -6.98
CA GLU A 144 18.53 -12.38 -7.18
C GLU A 144 18.21 -13.37 -8.32
N GLU A 145 18.72 -13.03 -9.51
CA GLU A 145 18.96 -14.00 -10.59
C GLU A 145 19.85 -15.11 -10.02
N ALA A 146 19.24 -16.27 -9.75
CA ALA A 146 19.90 -17.45 -9.20
C ALA A 146 21.03 -17.96 -10.13
N GLU A 147 22.27 -17.56 -9.85
CA GLU A 147 23.46 -18.28 -10.31
C GLU A 147 23.83 -19.34 -9.26
N PRO A 148 23.86 -20.64 -9.60
CA PRO A 148 24.15 -21.67 -8.63
C PRO A 148 25.67 -21.78 -8.47
N ASN A 149 26.21 -21.34 -7.35
CA ASN A 149 27.48 -21.88 -6.87
C ASN A 149 27.46 -22.10 -5.36
N ASN A 150 27.61 -23.38 -5.01
CA ASN A 150 27.95 -23.86 -3.67
C ASN A 150 29.14 -23.07 -3.10
N GLU A 151 29.08 -22.66 -1.85
CA GLU A 151 29.75 -23.35 -0.73
C GLU A 151 29.38 -22.63 0.59
N GLU A 152 29.32 -23.45 1.63
CA GLU A 152 28.90 -23.20 3.01
C GLU A 152 29.37 -21.88 3.63
N ASP A 153 28.43 -21.05 4.10
CA ASP A 153 28.59 -20.27 5.33
C ASP A 153 27.22 -20.02 5.96
N ASP A 154 26.96 -20.70 7.08
CA ASP A 154 25.85 -20.43 7.99
C ASP A 154 26.22 -19.17 8.80
N GLU A 155 25.86 -17.98 8.31
CA GLU A 155 25.68 -16.81 9.17
C GLU A 155 24.29 -16.23 8.94
N ASP A 156 23.47 -16.39 9.96
CA ASP A 156 22.16 -15.79 10.23
C ASP A 156 21.97 -14.40 9.54
N GLN A 157 21.56 -14.37 8.28
CA GLN A 157 20.85 -13.21 7.72
C GLN A 157 19.42 -13.30 8.22
N GLU A 158 19.23 -12.88 9.46
CA GLU A 158 17.95 -12.35 9.89
C GLU A 158 17.68 -11.16 8.97
N SER A 159 16.86 -11.35 7.93
CA SER A 159 16.30 -10.26 7.13
C SER A 159 15.40 -9.46 8.07
N SER A 160 16.01 -8.66 8.95
CA SER A 160 15.29 -7.68 9.74
C SER A 160 14.76 -6.68 8.73
N GLY A 161 13.53 -6.88 8.26
CA GLY A 161 12.89 -6.01 7.29
C GLY A 161 13.13 -4.57 7.70
N LYS A 162 13.81 -3.79 6.85
CA LYS A 162 14.15 -2.42 7.20
C LYS A 162 12.85 -1.63 7.27
N VAL A 163 12.64 -0.95 8.38
CA VAL A 163 11.48 -0.07 8.56
C VAL A 163 11.63 1.10 7.61
N ARG A 164 10.80 1.14 6.55
CA ARG A 164 10.75 2.25 5.61
C ARG A 164 9.53 3.12 5.90
N VAL A 165 9.75 4.43 6.04
CA VAL A 165 8.68 5.42 6.25
C VAL A 165 8.61 6.35 5.03
N PRO A 166 7.62 6.17 4.14
CA PRO A 166 7.42 7.09 3.02
C PRO A 166 6.85 8.42 3.51
N MET A 167 7.43 9.52 3.04
CA MET A 167 6.98 10.87 3.38
C MET A 167 7.09 11.84 2.21
N VAL A 168 6.21 12.83 2.20
CA VAL A 168 6.29 13.98 1.29
C VAL A 168 6.72 15.19 2.10
N VAL A 169 7.88 15.75 1.79
CA VAL A 169 8.42 16.95 2.44
C VAL A 169 8.18 18.17 1.56
N SER A 170 7.41 19.11 2.05
CA SER A 170 7.12 20.39 1.41
C SER A 170 7.82 21.53 2.13
N VAL A 171 8.61 22.32 1.40
CA VAL A 171 9.28 23.52 1.90
C VAL A 171 8.75 24.73 1.16
N GLN A 172 7.92 25.51 1.83
CA GLN A 172 7.31 26.71 1.29
C GLN A 172 8.05 27.97 1.72
N LYS A 173 8.25 28.90 0.78
CA LYS A 173 8.82 30.23 1.03
C LYS A 173 7.86 31.32 0.58
N GLY A 174 7.89 32.45 1.28
CA GLY A 174 7.32 33.74 0.87
C GLY A 174 6.15 33.71 -0.11
N ASP A 175 6.46 33.83 -1.40
CA ASP A 175 5.54 34.00 -2.54
C ASP A 175 4.58 32.82 -2.82
N GLY A 176 4.68 31.75 -2.03
CA GLY A 176 3.79 30.60 -2.07
C GLY A 176 4.32 29.45 -2.91
N VAL A 177 5.50 29.61 -3.54
CA VAL A 177 6.19 28.51 -4.24
C VAL A 177 6.65 27.48 -3.20
N CYS A 178 6.44 26.21 -3.52
CA CYS A 178 6.78 25.08 -2.66
C CYS A 178 7.77 24.16 -3.36
N LEU A 179 8.85 23.81 -2.66
CA LEU A 179 9.75 22.75 -3.08
C LEU A 179 9.29 21.45 -2.41
N GLU A 180 8.96 20.45 -3.20
CA GLU A 180 8.42 19.18 -2.74
C GLU A 180 9.42 18.05 -2.98
N PHE A 181 9.62 17.22 -1.97
CA PHE A 181 10.48 16.04 -2.02
C PHE A 181 9.64 14.80 -1.72
N GLY A 182 9.72 13.78 -2.56
CA GLY A 182 9.37 12.42 -2.17
C GLY A 182 10.55 11.80 -1.43
N VAL A 183 10.33 11.28 -0.23
CA VAL A 183 11.39 10.79 0.65
C VAL A 183 11.01 9.41 1.20
N SER A 184 11.97 8.50 1.16
CA SER A 184 11.94 7.21 1.85
C SER A 184 12.90 7.27 3.02
N ALA A 185 12.38 7.30 4.24
CA ALA A 185 13.20 7.35 5.44
C ALA A 185 13.40 5.96 6.05
N TYR A 186 14.65 5.66 6.38
CA TYR A 186 15.09 4.47 7.10
C TYR A 186 15.74 4.89 8.44
N PRO A 187 15.97 3.96 9.39
CA PRO A 187 16.59 4.29 10.68
C PRO A 187 18.04 4.80 10.55
N ASP A 188 18.73 4.41 9.49
CA ASP A 188 20.13 4.72 9.19
C ASP A 188 20.31 5.78 8.08
N GLU A 189 19.34 5.92 7.17
CA GLU A 189 19.45 6.87 6.06
C GLU A 189 18.13 7.55 5.65
N ILE A 190 18.26 8.64 4.88
CA ILE A 190 17.16 9.33 4.22
C ILE A 190 17.42 9.30 2.72
N VAL A 191 16.56 8.62 1.97
CA VAL A 191 16.60 8.54 0.51
C VAL A 191 15.64 9.57 -0.07
N ILE A 192 16.10 10.34 -1.06
CA ILE A 192 15.26 11.29 -1.79
C ILE A 192 14.87 10.62 -3.11
N ASP A 193 13.60 10.27 -3.24
CA ASP A 193 13.07 9.56 -4.40
C ASP A 193 12.74 10.52 -5.55
N SER A 194 12.24 11.72 -5.21
CA SER A 194 11.83 12.71 -6.21
C SER A 194 11.96 14.13 -5.69
N LEU A 195 12.08 15.09 -6.62
CA LEU A 195 12.23 16.51 -6.33
C LEU A 195 11.45 17.33 -7.36
N SER A 196 10.41 18.05 -6.91
CA SER A 196 9.58 18.88 -7.78
C SER A 196 9.33 20.28 -7.21
N ILE A 197 8.94 21.22 -8.08
CA ILE A 197 8.54 22.58 -7.66
C ILE A 197 7.04 22.72 -7.92
N LYS A 198 6.28 23.00 -6.86
CA LYS A 198 4.86 23.31 -6.94
C LYS A 198 4.66 24.83 -6.88
N GLN A 199 3.79 25.32 -7.76
CA GLN A 199 3.37 26.73 -7.76
C GLN A 199 2.31 26.97 -6.67
N PRO A 200 2.05 28.22 -6.27
CA PRO A 200 1.04 28.54 -5.27
C PRO A 200 -0.34 27.97 -5.63
N GLN A 201 -1.09 27.59 -4.60
CA GLN A 201 -2.43 26.98 -4.67
C GLN A 201 -3.34 27.71 -5.67
N GLY A 202 -3.91 26.95 -6.63
CA GLY A 202 -4.82 27.46 -7.67
C GLY A 202 -4.19 27.64 -9.06
N SER A 203 -2.92 27.25 -9.23
CA SER A 203 -2.23 27.19 -10.52
C SER A 203 -1.80 25.77 -10.91
N ASP A 204 -2.50 24.76 -10.38
CA ASP A 204 -2.27 23.35 -10.66
C ASP A 204 -2.32 23.13 -12.17
N ASN A 205 -1.14 22.94 -12.73
CA ASN A 205 -0.94 22.53 -14.09
C ASN A 205 -0.41 21.11 -14.00
N ASP A 206 -1.28 20.12 -14.21
CA ASP A 206 -0.92 18.69 -14.29
C ASP A 206 0.14 18.39 -15.38
N LEU A 207 0.53 19.41 -16.17
CA LEU A 207 1.58 19.36 -17.19
C LEU A 207 2.86 20.09 -16.75
N ALA A 208 2.97 20.47 -15.48
CA ALA A 208 4.20 21.03 -14.93
C ALA A 208 5.31 19.98 -14.99
N TYR A 209 6.53 20.44 -15.26
CA TYR A 209 7.69 19.55 -15.25
C TYR A 209 8.01 19.17 -13.81
N GLU A 210 8.01 17.86 -13.53
CA GLU A 210 8.21 17.33 -12.17
C GLU A 210 9.67 17.19 -11.78
N GLY A 211 10.61 17.41 -12.70
CA GLY A 211 12.03 17.17 -12.50
C GLY A 211 12.51 15.90 -13.22
N PRO A 212 13.84 15.71 -13.36
CA PRO A 212 14.41 14.41 -13.69
C PRO A 212 14.35 13.49 -12.45
N ASP A 213 14.73 12.23 -12.64
CA ASP A 213 14.97 11.31 -11.53
C ASP A 213 16.10 11.88 -10.63
N PHE A 214 16.00 11.70 -9.32
CA PHE A 214 16.94 12.32 -8.38
C PHE A 214 18.37 11.80 -8.60
N ASP A 215 18.52 10.51 -8.94
CA ASP A 215 19.79 9.86 -9.20
C ASP A 215 20.51 10.37 -10.45
N ASP A 216 19.77 10.96 -11.39
CA ASP A 216 20.33 11.57 -12.61
C ASP A 216 20.94 12.97 -12.36
N LEU A 217 20.73 13.55 -11.17
CA LEU A 217 21.31 14.84 -10.78
C LEU A 217 22.82 14.72 -10.52
N ASP A 218 23.55 15.85 -10.63
CA ASP A 218 24.97 15.91 -10.23
C ASP A 218 25.15 15.50 -8.76
N GLU A 219 26.17 14.69 -8.46
CA GLU A 219 26.41 14.19 -7.09
C GLU A 219 26.54 15.31 -6.05
N ASN A 220 27.14 16.46 -6.40
CA ASN A 220 27.26 17.56 -5.45
C ASN A 220 25.90 18.20 -5.18
N LEU A 221 25.02 18.23 -6.18
CA LEU A 221 23.65 18.72 -6.04
C LEU A 221 22.83 17.76 -5.16
N GLN A 222 22.94 16.45 -5.37
CA GLN A 222 22.30 15.44 -4.52
C GLN A 222 22.75 15.61 -3.06
N LYS A 223 24.08 15.63 -2.80
CA LYS A 223 24.66 15.83 -1.46
C LYS A 223 24.18 17.13 -0.82
N ALA A 224 24.04 18.20 -1.60
CA ALA A 224 23.53 19.48 -1.11
C ALA A 224 22.05 19.38 -0.69
N PHE A 225 21.21 18.64 -1.40
CA PHE A 225 19.81 18.43 -1.03
C PHE A 225 19.63 17.54 0.21
N HIS A 226 20.43 16.49 0.37
CA HIS A 226 20.44 15.73 1.63
C HIS A 226 20.80 16.65 2.81
N ARG A 227 21.85 17.47 2.67
CA ARG A 227 22.22 18.43 3.72
C ARG A 227 21.14 19.48 3.97
N TYR A 228 20.44 19.91 2.91
CA TYR A 228 19.34 20.86 2.99
C TYR A 228 18.18 20.34 3.84
N LEU A 229 17.77 19.08 3.64
CA LEU A 229 16.72 18.42 4.43
C LEU A 229 17.17 18.13 5.87
N GLU A 230 18.42 17.72 6.06
CA GLU A 230 18.99 17.40 7.38
C GLU A 230 18.95 18.60 8.33
N ILE A 231 19.35 19.79 7.86
CA ILE A 231 19.31 21.04 8.64
C ILE A 231 17.87 21.43 9.00
N ARG A 232 16.91 21.10 8.13
CA ARG A 232 15.47 21.33 8.32
C ARG A 232 14.81 20.31 9.25
N GLY A 233 15.57 19.32 9.71
CA GLY A 233 15.13 18.38 10.74
C GLY A 233 14.68 17.02 10.21
N ILE A 234 14.78 16.77 8.90
CA ILE A 234 14.53 15.44 8.32
C ILE A 234 15.78 14.60 8.58
N LYS A 235 15.70 13.66 9.52
CA LYS A 235 16.86 12.89 10.00
C LYS A 235 16.49 11.43 10.20
N PRO A 236 17.42 10.49 9.94
CA PRO A 236 17.20 9.06 10.19
C PRO A 236 16.86 8.74 11.66
N SER A 237 17.42 9.52 12.59
CA SER A 237 17.23 9.33 14.03
C SER A 237 15.78 9.44 14.52
N PHE A 238 14.88 9.99 13.71
CA PHE A 238 13.46 10.12 14.04
C PHE A 238 12.59 9.08 13.32
N THR A 239 13.14 8.29 12.40
CA THR A 239 12.37 7.35 11.57
C THR A 239 11.66 6.29 12.40
N THR A 240 12.33 5.67 13.38
CA THR A 240 11.71 4.66 14.25
C THR A 240 10.51 5.23 15.01
N PHE A 241 10.67 6.43 15.60
CA PHE A 241 9.57 7.11 16.27
C PHE A 241 8.40 7.39 15.32
N LEU A 242 8.67 7.84 14.10
CA LEU A 242 7.62 8.10 13.11
C LEU A 242 6.92 6.81 12.69
N ALA A 243 7.65 5.72 12.50
CA ALA A 243 7.10 4.42 12.17
C ALA A 243 6.15 3.91 13.26
N ASP A 244 6.59 3.95 14.52
CA ASP A 244 5.76 3.56 15.66
C ASP A 244 4.52 4.46 15.77
N TYR A 245 4.68 5.77 15.56
CA TYR A 245 3.58 6.73 15.60
C TYR A 245 2.51 6.43 14.54
N VAL A 246 2.90 6.21 13.29
CA VAL A 246 1.94 5.93 12.21
C VAL A 246 1.34 4.54 12.31
N ALA A 247 2.07 3.54 12.81
CA ALA A 247 1.53 2.21 13.08
C ALA A 247 0.42 2.27 14.13
N ASN A 248 0.65 2.99 15.23
CA ASN A 248 -0.37 3.18 16.25
C ASN A 248 -1.55 4.04 15.77
N LYS A 249 -1.31 5.03 14.89
CA LYS A 249 -2.42 5.72 14.21
C LYS A 249 -3.23 4.76 13.36
N ASP A 250 -2.59 3.91 12.56
CA ASP A 250 -3.25 2.96 11.68
C ASP A 250 -4.18 2.02 12.46
N SER A 251 -3.72 1.50 13.61
CA SER A 251 -4.57 0.69 14.50
C SER A 251 -5.79 1.46 14.99
N ARG A 252 -5.60 2.70 15.48
CA ARG A 252 -6.71 3.53 15.99
C ARG A 252 -7.74 3.85 14.91
N GLU A 253 -7.26 4.17 13.70
CA GLU A 253 -8.11 4.44 12.54
C GLU A 253 -8.84 3.17 12.07
N TYR A 254 -8.19 2.01 12.10
CA TYR A 254 -8.82 0.73 11.79
C TYR A 254 -9.96 0.42 12.76
N LEU A 255 -9.73 0.59 14.06
CA LEU A 255 -10.74 0.41 15.09
C LEU A 255 -11.93 1.37 14.89
N GLN A 256 -11.65 2.64 14.59
CA GLN A 256 -12.68 3.62 14.30
C GLN A 256 -13.47 3.27 13.04
N TRP A 257 -12.78 2.83 12.00
CA TRP A 257 -13.39 2.37 10.75
C TRP A 257 -14.33 1.17 10.96
N LEU A 258 -13.92 0.18 11.77
CA LEU A 258 -14.79 -0.96 12.12
C LEU A 258 -16.07 -0.50 12.86
N LYS A 259 -15.96 0.47 13.78
CA LYS A 259 -17.11 1.03 14.50
C LYS A 259 -18.06 1.78 13.57
N ASP A 260 -17.51 2.54 12.62
CA ASP A 260 -18.30 3.27 11.62
C ASP A 260 -18.98 2.30 10.64
N LEU A 261 -18.28 1.24 10.24
CA LEU A 261 -18.81 0.17 9.39
C LEU A 261 -19.96 -0.56 10.08
N LYS A 262 -19.80 -0.94 11.35
CA LYS A 262 -20.88 -1.50 12.16
C LYS A 262 -22.10 -0.58 12.17
N SER A 263 -21.88 0.69 12.50
CA SER A 263 -22.93 1.72 12.58
C SER A 263 -23.65 1.95 11.24
N PHE A 264 -23.00 1.66 10.11
CA PHE A 264 -23.61 1.72 8.79
C PHE A 264 -24.50 0.50 8.51
N VAL A 265 -24.07 -0.71 8.88
CA VAL A 265 -24.82 -1.95 8.64
C VAL A 265 -26.06 -2.05 9.54
N GLU A 266 -26.01 -1.47 10.74
CA GLU A 266 -27.14 -1.46 11.69
C GLU A 266 -28.27 -0.47 11.31
N LYS A 267 -28.07 0.41 10.32
CA LYS A 267 -29.06 1.41 9.86
C LYS A 267 -30.04 0.86 8.81
#